data_AF-A0A2V7YAX1-F1
#
_entry.id   AF-A0A2V7YAX1-F1
#
_cell.length_a   1.000
_cell.length_b   1.000
_cell.length_c   1.000
_cell.angle_alpha   90.00
_cell.angle_beta   90.00
_cell.angle_gamma   90.00
#
_symmetry.space_group_name_H-M   'P 1'
#
loop_
_entity.id
_entity.type
_entity.pdbx_description
1 polymer ?
#
loop_
_entity_poly.entity_id
_entity_poly.type
_entity_poly.pdbx_seq_one_letter_code
_entity_poly.pdbx_strand_id
1 'polypeptide(L)'
;MKKYPGPSGTDLVAFPPRERWDDWTELDSRAWPRRVERHYMLVPTTCFNCESACGLLAYVDRETMEVRKYEGNPEHPGSRGRNCAK
;
A
#
# COMPACT_ATOMS: atom_id res chain seq x y z
N MET A 1 9.73 4.74 20.78
CA MET A 1 8.98 4.15 19.65
C MET A 1 9.51 4.82 18.37
N LYS A 2 10.44 4.19 17.66
CA LYS A 2 11.08 4.79 16.46
C LYS A 2 10.06 4.77 15.31
N LYS A 3 9.71 5.94 14.75
CA LYS A 3 8.91 6.03 13.53
C LYS A 3 9.75 5.46 12.37
N TYR A 4 9.18 4.57 11.57
CA TYR A 4 9.81 4.12 10.33
C TYR A 4 9.93 5.34 9.39
N PRO A 5 11.13 5.75 8.97
CA PRO A 5 11.34 7.00 8.22
C PRO A 5 10.94 6.89 6.74
N GLY A 6 10.29 5.79 6.34
CA GLY A 6 9.99 5.53 4.94
C GLY A 6 11.24 5.28 4.08
N PRO A 7 11.05 4.90 2.81
CA PRO A 7 12.12 4.89 1.81
C PRO A 7 12.74 6.27 1.56
N SER A 8 12.05 7.35 1.94
CA SER A 8 12.45 8.75 1.75
C SER A 8 13.33 9.32 2.85
N GLY A 9 13.47 8.64 4.00
CA GLY A 9 14.33 9.10 5.10
C GLY A 9 13.79 10.30 5.90
N THR A 10 12.50 10.62 5.79
CA THR A 10 11.84 11.75 6.47
C THR A 10 10.76 11.27 7.44
N ASP A 11 10.34 12.11 8.40
CA ASP A 11 9.22 11.78 9.30
C ASP A 11 7.86 11.67 8.58
N LEU A 12 7.80 12.13 7.33
CA LEU A 12 6.67 11.95 6.43
C LEU A 12 6.85 10.63 5.67
N VAL A 13 6.08 9.63 6.09
CA VAL A 13 6.01 8.34 5.41
C VAL A 13 5.07 8.43 4.21
N ALA A 14 5.63 8.28 3.01
CA ALA A 14 4.85 8.19 1.77
C ALA A 14 4.12 6.85 1.60
N PHE A 15 4.56 5.82 2.34
CA PHE A 15 4.05 4.45 2.22
C PHE A 15 3.95 3.78 3.59
N PRO A 16 3.04 2.79 3.74
CA PRO A 16 2.94 2.00 4.96
C PRO A 16 4.24 1.22 5.22
N PRO A 17 4.74 1.22 6.48
CA PRO A 17 5.92 0.43 6.85
C PRO A 17 5.66 -1.06 6.65
N ARG A 18 6.67 -1.77 6.12
CA ARG A 18 6.58 -3.21 5.81
C ARG A 18 6.16 -4.04 7.03
N GLU A 19 6.62 -3.67 8.21
CA GLU A 19 6.32 -4.38 9.47
C GLU A 19 4.84 -4.32 9.86
N ARG A 20 4.03 -3.49 9.18
CA ARG A 20 2.59 -3.35 9.41
C ARG A 20 1.73 -3.87 8.27
N TRP A 21 2.31 -4.49 7.24
CA TRP A 21 1.55 -4.94 6.07
C TRP A 21 0.53 -6.04 6.39
N ASP A 22 0.75 -6.84 7.42
CA ASP A 22 -0.23 -7.86 7.86
C ASP A 22 -1.50 -7.23 8.49
N ASP A 23 -1.40 -6.01 9.00
CA ASP A 23 -2.51 -5.26 9.60
C ASP A 23 -2.33 -3.74 9.45
N TRP A 24 -2.71 -3.24 8.28
CA TRP A 24 -2.66 -1.84 7.96
C TRP A 24 -4.04 -1.19 8.12
N THR A 25 -4.10 -0.10 8.89
CA THR A 25 -5.34 0.65 9.12
C THR A 25 -5.35 1.94 8.33
N GLU A 26 -6.40 2.15 7.54
CA GLU A 26 -6.64 3.37 6.76
C GLU A 26 -8.06 3.90 7.02
N LEU A 27 -8.26 5.21 6.88
CA LEU A 27 -9.60 5.80 6.92
C LEU A 27 -10.28 5.66 5.55
N ASP A 28 -11.54 5.24 5.56
CA ASP A 28 -12.37 5.20 4.37
C ASP A 28 -12.64 6.62 3.88
N SER A 29 -11.99 7.00 2.77
CA SER A 29 -12.12 8.32 2.17
C SER A 29 -13.54 8.61 1.67
N ARG A 30 -14.34 7.57 1.36
CA ARG A 30 -15.73 7.72 0.93
C ARG A 30 -16.70 7.97 2.09
N ALA A 31 -16.28 7.71 3.33
CA ALA A 31 -17.11 7.88 4.51
C ALA A 31 -17.07 9.30 5.10
N TRP A 32 -16.24 10.20 4.55
CA TRP A 32 -16.11 11.58 5.01
C TRP A 32 -17.49 12.28 5.12
N PRO A 33 -17.79 13.00 6.22
CA PRO A 33 -16.92 13.38 7.34
C PRO A 33 -16.82 12.36 8.48
N ARG A 34 -17.48 11.20 8.37
CA ARG A 34 -17.38 10.15 9.39
C ARG A 34 -16.01 9.50 9.31
N ARG A 35 -15.39 9.29 10.47
CA ARG A 35 -14.13 8.56 10.60
C ARG A 35 -14.43 7.06 10.66
N VAL A 36 -14.36 6.41 9.51
CA VAL A 36 -14.52 4.95 9.41
C VAL A 36 -13.15 4.34 9.14
N GLU A 37 -12.66 3.53 10.07
CA GLU A 37 -11.40 2.80 9.93
C GLU A 37 -11.63 1.50 9.17
N ARG A 38 -10.66 1.12 8.34
CA ARG A 38 -10.62 -0.13 7.57
C ARG A 38 -9.28 -0.81 7.78
N HIS A 39 -9.32 -2.13 7.93
CA HIS A 39 -8.13 -2.97 8.11
C HIS A 39 -7.82 -3.75 6.83
N TYR A 40 -6.58 -3.65 6.39
CA TYR A 40 -6.09 -4.27 5.17
C TYR A 40 -4.89 -5.15 5.45
N MET A 41 -4.79 -6.24 4.69
CA MET A 41 -3.55 -6.97 4.46
C MET A 41 -2.95 -6.47 3.14
N LEU A 42 -1.68 -6.06 3.18
CA LEU A 42 -0.96 -5.50 2.05
C LEU A 42 -0.07 -6.60 1.47
N VAL A 43 -0.49 -7.12 0.31
CA VAL A 43 0.17 -8.28 -0.31
C VAL A 43 1.01 -7.82 -1.51
N PRO A 44 2.34 -8.02 -1.49
CA PRO A 44 3.20 -7.74 -2.64
C PRO A 44 2.80 -8.59 -3.85
N THR A 45 2.71 -7.95 -5.01
CA THR A 45 2.43 -8.60 -6.29
C THR A 45 3.17 -7.89 -7.43
N THR A 46 3.09 -8.43 -8.63
CA THR A 46 3.74 -7.89 -9.82
C THR A 46 2.69 -7.51 -10.85
N CYS A 47 2.81 -6.30 -11.41
CA CYS A 47 1.97 -5.83 -12.50
C CYS A 47 2.24 -6.65 -13.77
N PHE A 48 1.16 -7.04 -14.46
CA PHE A 48 1.22 -7.83 -15.70
C PHE A 48 0.68 -7.08 -16.93
N ASN A 49 0.50 -5.76 -16.83
CA ASN A 49 -0.04 -4.95 -17.93
C ASN A 49 1.00 -4.61 -19.01
N CYS A 50 2.30 -4.64 -18.68
CA CYS A 50 3.40 -4.50 -19.63
C CYS A 50 4.63 -5.23 -19.12
N GLU A 51 5.72 -5.17 -19.88
CA GLU A 51 6.98 -5.88 -19.64
C GLU A 51 7.83 -5.25 -18.53
N SER A 52 7.48 -4.04 -18.06
CA SER A 52 8.20 -3.36 -16.99
C SER A 52 8.12 -4.09 -15.64
N ALA A 53 7.14 -4.98 -15.47
CA ALA A 53 6.96 -5.81 -14.27
C ALA A 53 7.04 -4.99 -12.96
N CYS A 54 6.36 -3.85 -12.91
CA CYS A 54 6.36 -3.00 -11.72
C CYS A 54 5.81 -3.77 -10.51
N GLY A 55 6.47 -3.66 -9.35
CA GLY A 55 5.93 -4.20 -8.11
C GLY A 55 4.75 -3.36 -7.63
N LEU A 56 3.70 -4.04 -7.17
CA LEU A 56 2.47 -3.49 -6.62
C LEU A 56 2.21 -4.04 -5.22
N LEU A 57 1.41 -3.33 -4.44
CA LEU A 57 0.80 -3.77 -3.19
C LEU A 57 -0.71 -3.88 -3.40
N ALA A 58 -1.24 -5.09 -3.28
CA ALA A 58 -2.67 -5.32 -3.22
C ALA A 58 -3.18 -5.02 -1.81
N TYR A 59 -4.15 -4.13 -1.70
CA TYR A 59 -4.87 -3.87 -0.44
C TYR A 59 -6.04 -4.83 -0.35
N VAL A 60 -5.90 -5.87 0.47
CA VAL A 60 -6.93 -6.89 0.70
C VAL A 60 -7.69 -6.56 1.97
N ASP A 61 -8.99 -6.36 1.87
CA ASP A 61 -9.88 -6.14 3.02
C ASP A 61 -9.86 -7.37 3.93
N ARG A 62 -9.51 -7.21 5.21
CA ARG A 62 -9.37 -8.35 6.13
C ARG A 62 -10.71 -8.98 6.53
N GLU A 63 -11.82 -8.28 6.37
CA GLU A 63 -13.15 -8.79 6.68
C GLU A 63 -13.73 -9.53 5.47
N THR A 64 -13.65 -8.93 4.29
CA THR A 64 -14.28 -9.49 3.08
C THR A 64 -13.34 -10.33 2.22
N MET A 65 -12.03 -10.27 2.48
CA MET A 65 -10.97 -10.88 1.65
C MET A 65 -10.95 -10.37 0.20
N GLU A 66 -11.64 -9.27 -0.10
CA GLU A 66 -11.65 -8.67 -1.43
C GLU A 66 -10.47 -7.73 -1.62
N VAL A 67 -9.91 -7.71 -2.83
CA VAL A 67 -8.94 -6.67 -3.23
C VAL A 67 -9.68 -5.35 -3.44
N ARG A 68 -9.27 -4.31 -2.72
CA ARG A 68 -9.87 -2.97 -2.82
C ARG A 68 -9.16 -2.03 -3.79
N LYS A 69 -7.82 -2.10 -3.80
CA LYS A 69 -6.98 -1.25 -4.65
C LYS A 69 -5.58 -1.86 -4.80
N TYR A 70 -4.86 -1.34 -5.78
CA TYR A 70 -3.45 -1.58 -5.99
C TYR A 70 -2.69 -0.26 -5.89
N GLU A 71 -1.59 -0.27 -5.15
CA GLU A 71 -0.64 0.84 -5.08
C GLU A 71 0.74 0.37 -5.52
N GLY A 72 1.64 1.28 -5.87
CA GLY A 72 3.02 0.90 -6.17
C GLY A 72 3.74 0.34 -4.94
N ASN A 73 4.47 -0.77 -5.09
CA ASN A 73 5.26 -1.34 -4.00
C ASN A 73 6.57 -0.55 -3.80
N PRO A 74 6.76 0.16 -2.66
CA PRO A 74 7.97 0.92 -2.40
C PRO A 74 9.22 0.05 -2.30
N GLU A 75 9.08 -1.21 -1.87
CA GLU A 75 10.18 -2.15 -1.68
C GLU A 75 10.60 -2.84 -2.99
N HIS A 76 9.88 -2.63 -4.09
CA HIS A 76 10.25 -3.22 -5.37
C HIS A 76 11.48 -2.52 -5.97
N PRO A 77 12.59 -3.23 -6.25
CA PRO A 77 13.87 -2.60 -6.57
C PRO A 77 13.86 -1.79 -7.88
N GLY A 78 13.10 -2.25 -8.88
CA GLY A 78 13.01 -1.59 -10.18
C GLY A 78 12.10 -0.36 -10.16
N SER A 79 10.87 -0.53 -9.69
CA SER A 79 9.82 0.50 -9.79
C SER A 79 9.75 1.42 -8.56
N ARG A 80 10.17 0.97 -7.38
CA ARG A 80 10.30 1.77 -6.15
C ARG A 80 9.04 2.58 -5.82
N GLY A 81 7.88 1.92 -5.85
CA GLY A 81 6.59 2.55 -5.58
C GLY A 81 5.99 3.32 -6.75
N ARG A 82 6.66 3.42 -7.90
CA ARG A 82 6.10 4.03 -9.11
C ARG A 82 5.28 3.02 -9.90
N ASN A 83 4.16 3.48 -10.45
CA ASN A 83 3.30 2.76 -11.36
C ASN A 83 2.76 3.72 -12.43
N CYS A 84 2.34 3.18 -13.58
CA CYS A 84 1.62 3.95 -14.59
C CYS A 84 0.12 3.95 -14.29
N ALA A 85 -0.68 4.59 -15.15
CA ALA A 85 -2.13 4.66 -14.99
C ALA A 85 -2.87 3.37 -15.33
N LYS A 86 -2.17 2.35 -15.86
CA LYS A 86 -2.75 1.09 -16.28
C LYS A 86 -2.74 0.08 -15.15
#